data_AF-G0IV31-F1
#
_entry.id   AF-G0IV31-F1
#
_cell.length_a   1.000
_cell.length_b   1.000
_cell.length_c   1.000
_cell.angle_alpha   90.00
_cell.angle_beta   90.00
_cell.angle_gamma   90.00
#
_symmetry.space_group_name_H-M   'P 1'
#
loop_
_entity.id
_entity.type
_entity.pdbx_description
1 polymer ?
#
loop_
_entity_poly.entity_id
_entity_poly.type
_entity_poly.pdbx_seq_one_letter_code
_entity_poly.pdbx_strand_id
1 'polypeptide(L)'
;MSSRKAILIQNSSNGRKAIYVDAENADQILAFFKSSPALIEKFKLIIRLILEENRPPRDLYDKENFEKGCEYITAMKPLKGKNNPRVYCQQFRRADRQLYVIVMGELLEKKSSQGLSKKEKQIIRRVASYEYEFED
;
A
#
# COMPACT_ATOMS: atom_id res chain seq x y z
N MET A 1 11.65 -15.57 12.34
CA MET A 1 11.14 -14.22 11.99
C MET A 1 9.72 -14.16 12.52
N SER A 2 9.31 -13.08 13.18
CA SER A 2 7.91 -12.96 13.63
C SER A 2 7.07 -12.44 12.49
N SER A 3 6.02 -13.16 12.15
CA SER A 3 4.94 -12.72 11.28
C SER A 3 4.28 -11.47 11.87
N ARG A 4 4.02 -10.48 11.02
CA ARG A 4 3.26 -9.26 11.37
C ARG A 4 1.77 -9.53 11.16
N LYS A 5 0.89 -8.78 11.80
CA LYS A 5 -0.55 -8.90 11.58
C LYS A 5 -1.01 -7.95 10.47
N ALA A 6 -1.85 -8.44 9.55
CA ALA A 6 -2.52 -7.64 8.54
C ALA A 6 -4.01 -7.53 8.87
N ILE A 7 -4.49 -6.31 9.08
CA ILE A 7 -5.88 -6.01 9.46
C ILE A 7 -6.68 -5.66 8.21
N LEU A 8 -7.81 -6.33 7.99
CA LEU A 8 -8.68 -6.08 6.85
C LEU A 8 -9.24 -4.64 6.86
N ILE A 9 -9.08 -3.93 5.75
CA ILE A 9 -9.69 -2.61 5.53
C ILE A 9 -10.94 -2.73 4.66
N GLN A 10 -10.83 -3.41 3.52
CA GLN A 10 -11.94 -3.54 2.58
C GLN A 10 -11.74 -4.70 1.60
N ASN A 11 -12.84 -5.40 1.30
CA ASN A 11 -12.94 -6.38 0.22
C ASN A 11 -13.53 -5.76 -1.03
N SER A 12 -13.16 -6.30 -2.20
CA SER A 12 -13.87 -5.97 -3.44
C SER A 12 -15.28 -6.56 -3.44
N SER A 13 -16.18 -5.95 -4.21
CA SER A 13 -17.58 -6.40 -4.35
C SER A 13 -17.70 -7.88 -4.75
N ASN A 14 -16.77 -8.36 -5.58
CA ASN A 14 -16.72 -9.74 -6.05
C ASN A 14 -15.88 -10.69 -5.18
N GLY A 15 -15.34 -10.22 -4.06
CA GLY A 15 -14.53 -11.03 -3.12
C GLY A 15 -13.18 -11.51 -3.65
N ARG A 16 -12.71 -11.03 -4.82
CA ARG A 16 -11.45 -11.46 -5.44
C ARG A 16 -10.25 -10.62 -5.02
N LYS A 17 -10.47 -9.49 -4.36
CA LYS A 17 -9.43 -8.60 -3.88
C LYS A 17 -9.71 -8.10 -2.47
N ALA A 18 -8.64 -7.79 -1.76
CA ALA A 18 -8.73 -7.20 -0.44
C ALA A 18 -7.57 -6.25 -0.18
N ILE A 19 -7.85 -5.17 0.54
CA ILE A 19 -6.86 -4.24 1.06
C ILE A 19 -6.79 -4.43 2.57
N TYR A 20 -5.57 -4.56 3.08
CA TYR A 20 -5.24 -4.64 4.49
C TYR A 20 -4.27 -3.53 4.86
N VAL A 21 -4.09 -3.33 6.15
CA VAL A 21 -3.03 -2.50 6.72
C VAL A 21 -2.17 -3.33 7.66
N ASP A 22 -0.87 -3.11 7.66
CA ASP A 22 0.05 -3.65 8.66
C ASP A 22 -0.32 -3.13 10.05
N ALA A 23 -0.55 -4.03 11.01
CA ALA A 23 -1.06 -3.67 12.33
C ALA A 23 -0.11 -2.73 13.10
N GLU A 24 1.19 -2.95 12.99
CA GLU A 24 2.19 -2.11 13.68
C GLU A 24 2.25 -0.69 13.11
N ASN A 25 1.94 -0.50 11.82
CA ASN A 25 1.92 0.81 11.16
C ASN A 25 0.50 1.37 10.94
N ALA A 26 -0.53 0.65 11.42
CA ALA A 26 -1.92 0.96 11.12
C ALA A 26 -2.32 2.35 11.61
N ASP A 27 -2.01 2.67 12.86
CA ASP A 27 -2.38 3.96 13.45
C ASP A 27 -1.79 5.12 12.66
N GLN A 28 -0.51 5.04 12.29
CA GLN A 28 0.15 6.09 11.51
C GLN A 28 -0.47 6.24 10.12
N ILE A 29 -0.67 5.12 9.39
CA ILE A 29 -1.21 5.13 8.02
C ILE A 29 -2.65 5.65 8.01
N LEU A 30 -3.49 5.16 8.93
CA LEU A 30 -4.90 5.55 9.00
C LEU A 30 -5.05 6.99 9.50
N ALA A 31 -4.25 7.43 10.47
CA ALA A 31 -4.23 8.83 10.91
C ALA A 31 -3.82 9.77 9.77
N PHE A 32 -2.80 9.39 8.98
CA PHE A 32 -2.40 10.15 7.80
C PHE A 32 -3.56 10.34 6.81
N PHE A 33 -4.27 9.27 6.44
CA PHE A 33 -5.40 9.40 5.52
C PHE A 33 -6.56 10.20 6.11
N LYS A 34 -6.78 10.11 7.43
CA LYS A 34 -7.83 10.86 8.16
C LYS A 34 -7.45 12.31 8.46
N SER A 35 -6.19 12.71 8.25
CA SER A 35 -5.70 14.05 8.62
C SER A 35 -6.34 15.20 7.84
N SER A 36 -6.96 14.93 6.69
CA SER A 36 -7.76 15.93 5.97
C SER A 36 -8.86 15.29 5.11
N PRO A 37 -9.98 15.99 4.86
CA PRO A 37 -11.03 15.51 3.97
C PRO A 37 -10.51 15.14 2.57
N ALA A 38 -9.55 15.91 2.04
CA ALA A 38 -8.96 15.65 0.73
C ALA A 38 -8.19 14.32 0.67
N LEU A 39 -7.50 13.93 1.75
CA LEU A 39 -6.80 12.66 1.84
C LEU A 39 -7.77 11.48 2.00
N ILE A 40 -8.83 11.64 2.78
CA ILE A 40 -9.89 10.64 2.93
C ILE A 40 -10.53 10.34 1.56
N GLU A 41 -10.94 11.36 0.83
CA GLU A 41 -11.57 11.19 -0.48
C GLU A 41 -10.60 10.58 -1.50
N LYS A 42 -9.32 10.96 -1.44
CA LYS A 42 -8.30 10.36 -2.29
C LYS A 42 -8.07 8.89 -1.95
N PHE A 43 -8.07 8.53 -0.67
CA PHE A 43 -7.94 7.15 -0.23
C PHE A 43 -9.09 6.29 -0.75
N LYS A 44 -10.33 6.74 -0.57
CA LYS A 44 -11.53 6.08 -1.12
C LYS A 44 -11.42 5.87 -2.63
N LEU A 45 -10.98 6.89 -3.36
CA LEU A 45 -10.77 6.80 -4.81
C LEU A 45 -9.74 5.74 -5.18
N ILE A 46 -8.57 5.75 -4.53
CA ILE A 46 -7.50 4.78 -4.78
C ILE A 46 -8.00 3.36 -4.51
N ILE A 47 -8.64 3.13 -3.37
CA ILE A 47 -9.22 1.84 -3.01
C ILE A 47 -10.21 1.38 -4.07
N ARG A 48 -11.16 2.23 -4.47
CA ARG A 48 -12.17 1.88 -5.49
C ARG A 48 -11.52 1.48 -6.82
N LEU A 49 -10.54 2.26 -7.29
CA LEU A 49 -9.83 1.99 -8.53
C LEU A 49 -9.06 0.66 -8.50
N ILE A 50 -8.50 0.31 -7.34
CA ILE A 50 -7.78 -0.94 -7.12
C ILE A 50 -8.74 -2.13 -7.05
N LEU A 51 -9.75 -2.04 -6.18
CA LEU A 51 -10.65 -3.16 -5.84
C LEU A 51 -11.65 -3.45 -6.96
N GLU A 52 -12.22 -2.41 -7.58
CA GLU A 52 -13.36 -2.57 -8.49
C GLU A 52 -12.96 -2.37 -9.95
N GLU A 53 -12.15 -1.34 -10.24
CA GLU A 53 -11.92 -0.92 -11.63
C GLU A 53 -10.69 -1.58 -12.27
N ASN A 54 -9.80 -2.22 -11.49
CA ASN A 54 -8.60 -2.91 -11.98
C ASN A 54 -7.64 -2.02 -12.80
N ARG A 55 -7.80 -0.69 -12.75
CA ARG A 55 -7.10 0.27 -13.61
C ARG A 55 -6.68 1.53 -12.85
N PRO A 56 -6.00 1.41 -11.69
CA PRO A 56 -5.53 2.62 -11.02
C PRO A 56 -4.45 3.30 -11.90
N PRO A 57 -4.55 4.61 -12.16
CA PRO A 57 -3.50 5.34 -12.86
C PRO A 57 -2.17 5.24 -12.11
N ARG A 58 -1.05 5.18 -12.84
CA ARG A 58 0.32 5.14 -12.25
C ARG A 58 0.62 6.33 -11.35
N ASP A 59 -0.11 7.42 -11.53
CA ASP A 59 0.00 8.62 -10.70
C ASP A 59 -0.63 8.48 -9.32
N LEU A 60 -1.48 7.47 -9.12
CA LEU A 60 -2.17 7.17 -7.87
C LEU A 60 -1.69 5.85 -7.24
N TYR A 61 -1.30 4.87 -8.06
CA TYR A 61 -0.81 3.58 -7.59
C TYR A 61 0.11 2.95 -8.65
N ASP A 62 1.31 2.55 -8.26
CA ASP A 62 2.32 2.08 -9.21
C ASP A 62 3.30 1.11 -8.58
N LYS A 63 4.03 0.37 -9.42
CA LYS A 63 5.07 -0.58 -8.99
C LYS A 63 6.34 0.14 -8.59
N GLU A 64 7.00 -0.36 -7.55
CA GLU A 64 8.28 0.12 -7.02
C GLU A 64 9.35 -0.99 -7.16
N ASN A 65 9.33 -1.71 -8.30
CA ASN A 65 10.24 -2.80 -8.63
C ASN A 65 11.57 -2.27 -9.18
N PHE A 66 12.44 -1.79 -8.30
CA PHE A 66 13.75 -1.24 -8.70
C PHE A 66 14.89 -2.26 -8.63
N GLU A 67 14.69 -3.40 -7.95
CA GLU A 67 15.67 -4.48 -7.83
C GLU A 67 14.99 -5.83 -7.51
N LYS A 68 15.77 -6.91 -7.62
CA LYS A 68 15.33 -8.28 -7.27
C LYS A 68 14.85 -8.35 -5.82
N GLY A 69 13.69 -8.96 -5.61
CA GLY A 69 13.02 -9.07 -4.30
C GLY A 69 11.99 -7.96 -4.04
N CYS A 70 11.86 -6.96 -4.92
CA CYS A 70 10.89 -5.87 -4.80
C CYS A 70 9.77 -5.94 -5.86
N GLU A 71 9.60 -7.07 -6.55
CA GLU A 71 8.71 -7.24 -7.70
C GLU A 71 7.23 -7.02 -7.37
N TYR A 72 6.87 -7.28 -6.11
CA TYR A 72 5.50 -7.19 -5.59
C TYR A 72 5.28 -5.96 -4.71
N ILE A 73 6.18 -4.97 -4.78
CA ILE A 73 6.02 -3.71 -4.06
C ILE A 73 5.39 -2.66 -4.95
N THR A 74 4.48 -1.92 -4.35
CA THR A 74 3.76 -0.81 -4.95
C THR A 74 3.70 0.38 -4.02
N ALA A 75 3.30 1.55 -4.52
CA ALA A 75 3.05 2.71 -3.68
C ALA A 75 1.72 3.39 -4.03
N MET A 76 0.89 3.66 -3.03
CA MET A 76 -0.21 4.62 -3.15
C MET A 76 0.34 6.05 -3.07
N LYS A 77 -0.12 6.93 -3.96
CA LYS A 77 0.43 8.29 -4.19
C LYS A 77 -0.68 9.36 -4.07
N PRO A 78 -1.24 9.60 -2.87
CA PRO A 78 -2.46 10.40 -2.75
C PRO A 78 -2.29 11.89 -3.11
N LEU A 79 -1.08 12.46 -2.99
CA LEU A 79 -0.83 13.88 -3.29
C LEU A 79 0.47 14.08 -4.09
N LYS A 80 0.54 13.50 -5.30
CA LYS A 80 1.66 13.73 -6.24
C LYS A 80 1.80 15.24 -6.53
N GLY A 81 3.03 15.77 -6.50
CA GLY A 81 3.34 17.18 -6.80
C GLY A 81 3.29 18.16 -5.62
N LYS A 82 2.69 17.80 -4.48
CA LYS A 82 2.79 18.56 -3.21
C LYS A 82 3.84 17.93 -2.31
N ASN A 83 3.49 17.59 -1.07
CA ASN A 83 4.36 16.81 -0.17
C ASN A 83 4.71 15.42 -0.75
N ASN A 84 4.01 14.95 -1.80
CA ASN A 84 4.30 13.69 -2.48
C ASN A 84 4.44 12.48 -1.51
N PRO A 85 3.48 12.29 -0.59
CA PRO A 85 3.48 11.16 0.33
C PRO A 85 3.36 9.84 -0.44
N ARG A 86 3.91 8.77 0.15
CA ARG A 86 3.82 7.40 -0.35
C ARG A 86 3.39 6.47 0.76
N VAL A 87 2.42 5.61 0.48
CA VAL A 87 2.16 4.44 1.30
C VAL A 87 2.66 3.24 0.51
N TYR A 88 3.77 2.67 0.95
CA TYR A 88 4.37 1.50 0.32
C TYR A 88 3.59 0.26 0.71
N CYS A 89 3.21 -0.52 -0.30
CA CYS A 89 2.33 -1.66 -0.15
C CYS A 89 2.98 -2.91 -0.73
N GLN A 90 2.69 -4.06 -0.14
CA GLN A 90 3.09 -5.36 -0.65
C GLN A 90 1.88 -6.09 -1.24
N GLN A 91 2.07 -6.70 -2.39
CA GLN A 91 1.04 -7.47 -3.09
C GLN A 91 1.25 -8.96 -2.86
N PHE A 92 0.16 -9.69 -2.63
CA PHE A 92 0.16 -11.13 -2.46
C PHE A 92 -0.95 -11.78 -3.27
N ARG A 93 -0.75 -13.06 -3.57
CA ARG A 93 -1.84 -13.93 -4.02
C ARG A 93 -2.04 -15.03 -2.99
N ARG A 94 -3.17 -14.99 -2.30
CA ARG A 94 -3.60 -16.02 -1.37
C ARG A 94 -4.17 -17.19 -2.18
N ALA A 95 -3.42 -18.28 -2.23
CA ALA A 95 -3.74 -19.45 -3.04
C ALA A 95 -5.02 -20.17 -2.55
N ASP A 96 -5.25 -20.15 -1.24
CA ASP A 96 -6.42 -20.74 -0.56
C ASP A 96 -7.74 -20.13 -1.02
N ARG A 97 -7.78 -18.82 -1.26
CA ARG A 97 -9.00 -18.08 -1.61
C ARG A 97 -8.99 -17.49 -3.02
N GLN A 98 -7.95 -17.77 -3.82
CA GLN A 98 -7.70 -17.07 -5.09
C GLN A 98 -7.77 -15.53 -4.92
N LEU A 99 -7.39 -15.04 -3.74
CA LEU A 99 -7.58 -13.65 -3.33
C LEU A 99 -6.32 -12.85 -3.62
N TYR A 100 -6.45 -11.74 -4.32
CA TYR A 100 -5.36 -10.80 -4.54
C TYR A 100 -5.35 -9.75 -3.43
N VAL A 101 -4.30 -9.75 -2.64
CA VAL A 101 -4.19 -8.97 -1.41
C VAL A 101 -3.19 -7.85 -1.59
N ILE A 102 -3.51 -6.66 -1.09
CA ILE A 102 -2.58 -5.54 -0.98
C ILE A 102 -2.53 -5.14 0.48
N VAL A 103 -1.34 -5.18 1.08
CA VAL A 103 -1.11 -4.74 2.47
C VAL A 103 -0.39 -3.41 2.45
N MET A 104 -0.98 -2.37 3.04
CA MET A 104 -0.31 -1.08 3.28
C MET A 104 0.70 -1.26 4.42
N GLY A 105 1.99 -1.20 4.10
CA GLY A 105 3.08 -1.53 5.01
C GLY A 105 3.70 -0.33 5.71
N GLU A 106 4.19 0.67 4.96
CA GLU A 106 4.87 1.83 5.55
C GLU A 106 4.48 3.15 4.88
N LEU A 107 4.38 4.21 5.70
CA LEU A 107 4.16 5.59 5.26
C LEU A 107 5.49 6.35 5.11
N LEU A 108 5.66 6.99 3.96
CA LEU A 108 6.60 8.09 3.77
C LEU A 108 5.81 9.37 3.57
N GLU A 109 5.79 10.25 4.57
CA GLU A 109 5.01 11.49 4.54
C GLU A 109 5.44 12.47 3.43
N LYS A 110 6.74 12.44 3.07
CA LYS A 110 7.28 13.32 2.06
C LYS A 110 8.39 12.67 1.25
N LYS A 111 8.19 12.59 -0.07
CA LYS A 111 9.22 12.22 -1.04
C LYS A 111 9.82 13.49 -1.65
N SER A 112 11.12 13.70 -1.43
CA SER A 112 11.82 14.93 -1.82
C SER A 112 12.45 14.88 -3.22
N SER A 113 12.75 13.70 -3.75
CA SER A 113 13.37 13.52 -5.08
C SER A 113 12.38 13.01 -6.12
N GLN A 114 12.67 13.25 -7.41
CA GLN A 114 11.93 12.61 -8.50
C GLN A 114 12.19 11.09 -8.54
N GLY A 115 13.45 10.67 -8.48
CA GLY A 115 13.88 9.27 -8.40
C GLY A 115 13.84 8.68 -6.98
N LEU A 116 14.14 7.39 -6.85
CA LEU A 116 14.20 6.69 -5.56
C LEU A 116 15.47 7.04 -4.78
N SER A 117 15.32 7.71 -3.64
CA SER A 117 16.41 7.96 -2.69
C SER A 117 16.82 6.70 -1.93
N LYS A 118 17.99 6.74 -1.25
CA LYS A 118 18.44 5.63 -0.39
C LYS A 118 17.40 5.28 0.70
N LYS A 119 16.74 6.31 1.26
CA LYS A 119 15.68 6.15 2.26
C LYS A 119 14.48 5.40 1.69
N GLU A 120 14.00 5.79 0.51
CA GLU A 120 12.88 5.14 -0.15
C GLU A 120 13.19 3.69 -0.50
N LYS A 121 14.39 3.42 -1.03
CA LYS A 121 14.84 2.05 -1.31
C LYS A 121 14.88 1.19 -0.04
N GLN A 122 15.32 1.77 1.09
CA GLN A 122 15.36 1.05 2.37
C GLN A 122 13.95 0.72 2.88
N ILE A 123 12.98 1.64 2.76
CA ILE A 123 11.58 1.39 3.10
C ILE A 123 11.02 0.26 2.22
N ILE A 124 11.21 0.35 0.90
CA ILE A 124 10.74 -0.66 -0.05
C ILE A 124 11.28 -2.05 0.30
N ARG A 125 12.58 -2.16 0.61
CA ARG A 125 13.20 -3.43 1.02
C ARG A 125 12.63 -3.97 2.33
N ARG A 126 12.39 -3.11 3.32
CA ARG A 126 11.75 -3.53 4.58
C ARG A 126 10.35 -4.07 4.33
N VAL A 127 9.52 -3.31 3.60
CA VAL A 127 8.17 -3.74 3.25
C VAL A 127 8.21 -5.04 2.46
N ALA A 128 9.17 -5.23 1.56
CA ALA A 128 9.32 -6.49 0.82
C ALA A 128 9.70 -7.69 1.70
N SER A 129 10.39 -7.46 2.82
CA SER A 129 10.78 -8.49 3.77
C SER A 129 9.68 -8.86 4.78
N TYR A 130 8.56 -8.14 4.79
CA TYR A 130 7.47 -8.42 5.72
C TYR A 130 6.71 -9.69 5.33
N GLU A 131 6.40 -10.48 6.34
CA GLU A 131 5.55 -11.65 6.28
C GLU A 131 4.32 -11.37 7.15
N TYR A 132 3.14 -11.79 6.70
CA TYR A 132 1.87 -11.46 7.35
C TYR A 132 1.03 -12.67 7.73
N GLU A 133 0.45 -12.59 8.92
CA GLU A 133 -0.76 -13.31 9.32
C GLU A 133 -1.97 -12.42 9.07
N PHE A 134 -2.98 -12.93 8.38
CA PHE A 134 -4.17 -12.18 8.01
C PHE A 134 -5.27 -12.34 9.04
N GLU A 135 -5.74 -11.23 9.61
CA GLU A 135 -6.95 -11.15 10.43
C GLU A 135 -8.10 -10.66 9.53
N ASP A 136 -8.96 -11.61 9.13
CA ASP A 136 -10.12 -11.41 8.25
C ASP A 136 -11.40 -11.07 9.05
#